data_AF-A0AA38X4E2-F1
#
_entry.id   AF-A0AA38X4E2-F1
#
_cell.length_a   1.000
_cell.length_b   1.000
_cell.length_c   1.000
_cell.angle_alpha   90.00
_cell.angle_beta   90.00
_cell.angle_gamma   90.00
#
_symmetry.space_group_name_H-M   'P 1'
#
loop_
_entity.id
_entity.type
_entity.pdbx_description
1 polymer ?
#
loop_
_entity_poly.entity_id
_entity_poly.type
_entity_poly.pdbx_seq_one_letter_code
_entity_poly.pdbx_strand_id
1 'polypeptide(L)'
;MALFSKLGHTVCYFVPAVVGPLLKWFFGISDDSRPLREFRTVFMTAIVKAVFNDPTPVSMREQQQASFVDPPPDRSMWISQDTFSVPLNHNLSESLRKAAVALATQKFEIPEASAVPVNGEWIGHRNKSQKYGEVEQASLSDEETYTRLSKDTNEQMVIIYLHGGQFL
;
A
#
# COMPACT_ATOMS: atom_id res chain seq x y z
N MET A 1 -21.84 -6.79 -15.30
CA MET A 1 -22.45 -7.30 -14.05
C MET A 1 -21.97 -6.55 -12.79
N ALA A 2 -20.68 -6.18 -12.68
CA ALA A 2 -20.14 -5.45 -11.51
C ALA A 2 -20.67 -4.01 -11.31
N LEU A 3 -21.04 -3.29 -12.38
CA LEU A 3 -21.50 -1.91 -12.29
C LEU A 3 -22.86 -1.78 -11.55
N PHE A 4 -23.79 -2.71 -11.81
CA PHE A 4 -25.10 -2.75 -11.17
C PHE A 4 -25.02 -3.12 -9.68
N SER A 5 -24.05 -3.98 -9.32
CA SER A 5 -23.76 -4.34 -7.93
C SER A 5 -23.22 -3.15 -7.14
N LYS A 6 -22.26 -2.38 -7.70
CA LYS A 6 -21.74 -1.16 -7.05
C LYS A 6 -22.80 -0.07 -6.93
N LEU A 7 -23.63 0.12 -7.96
CA LEU A 7 -24.71 1.12 -7.94
C LEU A 7 -25.78 0.76 -6.89
N GLY A 8 -26.18 -0.52 -6.82
CA GLY A 8 -27.11 -1.01 -5.80
C GLY A 8 -26.56 -0.89 -4.39
N HIS A 9 -25.28 -1.19 -4.19
CA HIS A 9 -24.64 -1.07 -2.88
C HIS A 9 -24.59 0.39 -2.38
N THR A 10 -24.15 1.32 -3.23
CA THR A 10 -24.10 2.75 -2.88
C THR A 10 -25.49 3.31 -2.56
N VAL A 11 -26.52 2.94 -3.33
CA VAL A 11 -27.88 3.45 -3.14
C VAL A 11 -28.58 2.79 -1.95
N CYS A 12 -28.42 1.49 -1.73
CA CYS A 12 -29.16 0.76 -0.69
C CYS A 12 -28.47 0.78 0.67
N TYR A 13 -27.14 0.93 0.74
CA TYR A 13 -26.40 0.91 2.01
C TYR A 13 -25.85 2.29 2.38
N PHE A 14 -25.06 2.90 1.50
CA PHE A 14 -24.33 4.13 1.84
C PHE A 14 -25.27 5.32 2.03
N VAL A 15 -26.24 5.50 1.12
CA VAL A 15 -27.21 6.62 1.20
C VAL A 15 -28.05 6.54 2.49
N PRO A 16 -28.70 5.42 2.85
CA PRO A 16 -29.44 5.34 4.11
C PRO A 16 -28.56 5.48 5.36
N ALA A 17 -27.33 4.95 5.34
CA ALA A 17 -26.40 5.03 6.46
C ALA A 17 -25.94 6.47 6.76
N VAL A 18 -25.84 7.34 5.74
CA VAL A 18 -25.48 8.75 5.90
C VAL A 18 -26.71 9.64 6.11
N VAL A 19 -27.78 9.44 5.33
CA VAL A 19 -28.98 10.29 5.36
C VAL A 19 -29.83 10.04 6.62
N GLY A 20 -29.94 8.80 7.08
CA GLY A 20 -30.72 8.45 8.27
C GLY A 20 -30.30 9.23 9.54
N PRO A 21 -29.01 9.24 9.91
CA PRO A 21 -28.51 10.04 11.02
C PRO A 21 -28.71 11.55 10.85
N LEU A 22 -28.60 12.08 9.62
CA LEU A 22 -28.80 13.50 9.34
C LEU A 22 -30.26 13.92 9.49
N LEU A 23 -31.21 13.11 9.01
CA LEU A 23 -32.63 13.35 9.19
C LEU A 23 -33.01 13.29 10.67
N LYS A 24 -32.50 12.30 11.42
CA LYS A 24 -32.72 12.21 12.87
C LYS A 24 -32.17 13.41 13.63
N TRP A 25 -31.03 13.94 13.22
CA TRP A 25 -30.48 15.18 13.78
C TRP A 25 -31.35 16.39 13.42
N PHE A 26 -31.77 16.53 12.16
CA PHE A 26 -32.60 17.64 11.68
C PHE A 26 -33.97 17.69 12.38
N PHE A 27 -34.58 16.53 12.61
CA PHE A 27 -35.87 16.42 13.31
C PHE A 27 -35.74 16.30 14.84
N GLY A 28 -34.52 16.31 15.39
CA GLY A 28 -34.29 16.26 16.84
C GLY A 28 -34.70 14.94 17.52
N ILE A 29 -34.81 13.83 16.78
CA ILE A 29 -35.34 12.53 17.24
C ILE A 29 -34.21 11.58 17.72
N SER A 30 -33.11 12.10 18.28
CA SER A 30 -32.00 11.23 18.73
C SER A 30 -31.93 11.06 20.24
N ASP A 31 -32.10 9.84 20.74
CA ASP A 31 -31.99 9.48 22.17
C ASP A 31 -30.53 9.41 22.69
N ASP A 32 -29.53 9.27 21.81
CA ASP A 32 -28.12 9.22 22.23
C ASP A 32 -27.49 10.63 22.24
N SER A 33 -27.63 11.32 23.39
CA SER A 33 -26.73 12.37 23.93
C SER A 33 -26.14 13.42 22.94
N ARG A 34 -26.94 14.09 22.10
CA ARG A 34 -26.41 14.99 21.03
C ARG A 34 -27.23 16.23 20.60
N PRO A 35 -28.09 16.91 21.38
CA PRO A 35 -28.72 18.13 20.86
C PRO A 35 -27.73 19.28 20.54
N LEU A 36 -26.43 19.14 20.83
CA LEU A 36 -25.39 20.16 20.67
C LEU A 36 -24.24 19.83 19.69
N ARG A 37 -24.27 18.72 18.93
CA ARG A 37 -23.22 18.46 17.92
C ARG A 37 -23.54 19.23 16.64
N GLU A 38 -22.62 20.08 16.20
CA GLU A 38 -22.67 20.75 14.90
C GLU A 38 -22.91 19.74 13.77
N PHE A 39 -23.69 20.14 12.77
CA PHE A 39 -24.00 19.34 11.57
C PHE A 39 -22.75 18.66 10.99
N ARG A 40 -21.64 19.39 10.90
CA ARG A 40 -20.33 18.90 10.42
C ARG A 40 -19.90 17.63 11.16
N THR A 41 -20.06 17.58 12.47
CA THR A 41 -19.64 16.43 13.28
C THR A 41 -20.55 15.23 13.04
N VAL A 42 -21.86 15.44 12.91
CA VAL A 42 -22.83 14.37 12.62
C VAL A 42 -22.57 13.80 11.24
N PHE A 43 -22.36 14.67 10.24
CA PHE A 43 -22.04 14.29 8.87
C PHE A 43 -20.74 13.48 8.78
N MET A 44 -19.65 13.99 9.37
CA MET A 44 -18.37 13.27 9.36
C MET A 44 -18.46 11.93 10.09
N THR A 45 -19.16 11.87 11.23
CA THR A 45 -19.36 10.60 11.95
C THR A 45 -20.19 9.61 11.13
N ALA A 46 -21.21 10.08 10.43
CA ALA A 46 -22.06 9.23 9.59
C ALA A 46 -21.29 8.68 8.39
N ILE A 47 -20.46 9.50 7.73
CA ILE A 47 -19.56 9.06 6.66
C ILE A 47 -18.58 8.01 7.18
N VAL A 48 -17.87 8.30 8.28
CA VAL A 48 -16.91 7.36 8.87
C VAL A 48 -17.61 6.04 9.20
N LYS A 49 -18.78 6.08 9.85
CA LYS A 49 -19.53 4.86 10.16
C LYS A 49 -19.98 4.10 8.90
N ALA A 50 -20.38 4.80 7.84
CA ALA A 50 -20.79 4.17 6.58
C ALA A 50 -19.61 3.52 5.84
N VAL A 51 -18.41 4.12 5.90
CA VAL A 51 -17.20 3.57 5.29
C VAL A 51 -16.66 2.36 6.08
N PHE A 52 -16.64 2.43 7.41
CA PHE A 52 -16.04 1.38 8.24
C PHE A 52 -16.96 0.19 8.55
N ASN A 53 -18.29 0.34 8.46
CA ASN A 53 -19.24 -0.75 8.71
C ASN A 53 -19.82 -1.34 7.41
N ASP A 54 -19.17 -1.10 6.27
CA ASP A 54 -19.61 -1.59 4.97
C ASP A 54 -19.75 -3.13 4.98
N PRO A 55 -20.94 -3.69 4.68
CA PRO A 55 -21.18 -5.14 4.66
C PRO A 55 -20.54 -5.82 3.44
N THR A 56 -20.04 -5.04 2.48
CA THR A 56 -19.18 -5.51 1.38
C THR A 56 -17.73 -5.20 1.71
N PRO A 57 -17.04 -6.07 2.48
CA PRO A 57 -15.63 -5.88 2.77
C PRO A 57 -14.87 -5.99 1.46
N VAL A 58 -14.31 -4.87 1.00
CA VAL A 58 -13.19 -4.90 0.07
C VAL A 58 -12.01 -5.52 0.80
N SER A 59 -11.33 -6.47 0.16
CA SER A 59 -10.17 -7.10 0.79
C SER A 59 -9.11 -6.02 1.08
N MET A 60 -8.34 -6.19 2.16
CA MET A 60 -7.22 -5.27 2.46
C MET A 60 -6.29 -5.12 1.26
N ARG A 61 -6.09 -6.20 0.51
CA ARG A 61 -5.32 -6.21 -0.74
C ARG A 61 -5.92 -5.28 -1.80
N GLU A 62 -7.23 -5.32 -2.05
CA GLU A 62 -7.89 -4.44 -3.01
C GLU A 62 -7.85 -2.97 -2.57
N GLN A 63 -8.03 -2.70 -1.27
CA GLN A 63 -7.90 -1.34 -0.72
C GLN A 63 -6.47 -0.81 -0.88
N GLN A 64 -5.47 -1.64 -0.58
CA GLN A 64 -4.07 -1.28 -0.78
C GLN A 64 -3.77 -1.05 -2.25
N GLN A 65 -4.16 -1.98 -3.14
CA GLN A 65 -4.03 -1.84 -4.59
C GLN A 65 -4.66 -0.53 -5.12
N ALA A 66 -5.84 -0.17 -4.63
CA ALA A 66 -6.49 1.08 -5.01
C ALA A 66 -5.79 2.34 -4.46
N SER A 67 -5.01 2.21 -3.38
CA SER A 67 -4.22 3.30 -2.82
C SER A 67 -2.88 3.51 -3.53
N PHE A 68 -2.42 2.55 -4.33
CA PHE A 68 -1.29 2.72 -5.23
C PHE A 68 -1.70 3.58 -6.42
N VAL A 69 -1.74 4.89 -6.21
CA VAL A 69 -1.52 5.82 -7.31
C VAL A 69 -0.02 6.06 -7.31
N ASP A 70 0.71 5.31 -8.13
CA ASP A 70 2.13 5.55 -8.29
C ASP A 70 2.30 6.96 -8.87
N PRO A 71 2.80 7.93 -8.08
CA PRO A 71 3.08 9.23 -8.63
C PRO A 71 4.12 9.05 -9.74
N PRO A 72 4.04 9.81 -10.85
CA PRO A 72 5.06 9.72 -11.88
C PRO A 72 6.45 9.92 -11.24
N PRO A 73 7.46 9.14 -11.65
CA PRO A 73 8.80 9.25 -11.12
C PRO A 73 9.26 10.71 -11.10
N ASP A 74 9.79 11.16 -9.97
CA ASP A 74 10.40 12.49 -9.92
C ASP A 74 11.53 12.54 -10.96
N ARG A 75 11.50 13.57 -11.81
CA ARG A 75 12.51 13.81 -12.86
C ARG A 75 13.92 14.02 -12.27
N SER A 76 14.01 14.28 -10.97
CA SER A 76 15.26 14.44 -10.22
C SER A 76 15.91 13.12 -9.79
N MET A 77 15.22 11.98 -9.96
CA MET A 77 15.66 10.67 -9.48
C MET A 77 15.93 9.70 -10.63
N TRP A 78 16.78 8.72 -10.36
CA TRP A 78 16.89 7.46 -11.09
C TRP A 78 16.09 6.40 -10.32
N ILE A 79 15.27 5.63 -11.03
CA ILE A 79 14.55 4.47 -10.49
C ILE A 79 14.82 3.29 -11.42
N SER A 80 15.48 2.25 -10.93
CA SER A 80 15.76 1.02 -11.68
C SER A 80 15.07 -0.14 -10.99
N GLN A 81 14.22 -0.85 -11.71
CA GLN A 81 13.51 -2.02 -11.15
C GLN A 81 14.41 -3.24 -11.20
N ASP A 82 14.32 -4.08 -10.18
CA ASP A 82 15.09 -5.32 -10.08
C ASP A 82 14.24 -6.45 -9.47
N THR A 83 14.52 -7.68 -9.88
CA THR A 83 13.85 -8.88 -9.39
C THR A 83 14.88 -9.84 -8.81
N PHE A 84 14.86 -9.95 -7.48
CA PHE A 84 15.69 -10.89 -6.75
C PHE A 84 15.10 -12.29 -6.85
N SER A 85 15.72 -13.11 -7.70
CA SER A 85 15.31 -14.50 -7.90
C SER A 85 15.59 -15.36 -6.67
N VAL A 86 14.76 -16.40 -6.48
CA VAL A 86 14.96 -17.38 -5.41
C VAL A 86 16.28 -18.12 -5.64
N PRO A 87 17.20 -18.17 -4.64
CA PRO A 87 18.45 -18.89 -4.79
C PRO A 87 18.23 -20.38 -5.06
N LEU A 88 18.82 -20.91 -6.13
CA LEU A 88 18.64 -22.31 -6.57
C LEU A 88 19.19 -23.34 -5.56
N ASN A 89 20.20 -22.97 -4.79
CA ASN A 89 21.02 -23.93 -4.05
C ASN A 89 20.59 -24.13 -2.60
N HIS A 90 19.67 -23.35 -2.06
CA HIS A 90 19.33 -23.36 -0.63
C HIS A 90 17.82 -23.34 -0.41
N ASN A 91 17.32 -24.31 0.36
CA ASN A 91 15.97 -24.25 0.91
C ASN A 91 15.96 -23.21 2.05
N LEU A 92 15.91 -21.93 1.65
CA LEU A 92 15.99 -20.77 2.55
C LEU A 92 14.89 -20.83 3.61
N SER A 93 13.69 -21.23 3.20
CA SER A 93 12.53 -21.40 4.10
C SER A 93 12.80 -22.46 5.16
N GLU A 94 13.30 -23.63 4.78
CA GLU A 94 13.64 -24.69 5.73
C GLU A 94 14.76 -24.28 6.69
N SER A 95 15.78 -23.58 6.17
CA SER A 95 16.91 -23.10 6.97
C SER A 95 16.47 -22.05 8.00
N LEU A 96 15.63 -21.10 7.58
CA LEU A 96 15.04 -20.09 8.46
C LEU A 96 14.13 -20.73 9.51
N ARG A 97 13.31 -21.71 9.12
CA ARG A 97 12.45 -22.47 10.03
C ARG A 97 13.28 -23.22 11.08
N LYS A 98 14.35 -23.91 10.67
CA LYS A 98 15.25 -24.60 11.60
C LYS A 98 15.89 -23.63 12.58
N ALA A 99 16.38 -22.49 12.11
CA ALA A 99 16.97 -21.45 12.95
C ALA A 99 15.94 -20.88 13.94
N ALA A 100 14.72 -20.57 13.49
CA ALA A 100 13.65 -20.07 14.33
C ALA A 100 13.23 -21.08 15.41
N VAL A 101 13.12 -22.36 15.06
CA VAL A 101 12.85 -23.44 16.03
C VAL A 101 14.00 -23.59 17.04
N ALA A 102 15.25 -23.49 16.59
CA ALA A 102 16.41 -23.60 17.48
C ALA A 102 16.53 -22.42 18.46
N LEU A 103 16.07 -21.23 18.07
CA LEU A 103 16.08 -20.02 18.90
C LEU A 103 14.80 -19.84 19.73
N ALA A 104 13.80 -20.69 19.53
CA ALA A 104 12.51 -20.59 20.20
C ALA A 104 12.61 -20.92 21.70
N THR A 105 12.15 -20.02 22.57
CA THR A 105 11.97 -20.31 24.01
C THR A 105 10.61 -20.94 24.32
N GLN A 106 9.65 -20.85 23.39
CA GLN A 106 8.30 -21.40 23.50
C GLN A 106 7.93 -22.09 22.18
N LYS A 107 7.03 -23.07 22.23
CA LYS A 107 6.56 -23.74 21.02
C LYS A 107 5.62 -22.80 20.25
N PHE A 108 5.92 -22.56 18.98
CA PHE A 108 5.04 -21.89 18.04
C PHE A 108 5.05 -22.65 16.71
N GLU A 109 3.93 -22.59 16.00
CA GLU A 109 3.83 -23.13 14.65
C GLU A 109 4.33 -22.08 13.66
N ILE A 110 5.29 -22.48 12.83
CA ILE A 110 5.76 -21.66 11.71
C ILE A 110 5.04 -22.19 10.47
N PRO A 111 4.19 -21.38 9.81
CA PRO A 111 3.52 -21.81 8.60
C PRO A 111 4.55 -22.14 7.51
N GLU A 112 4.26 -23.16 6.71
CA GLU A 112 5.08 -23.49 5.56
C GLU A 112 4.94 -22.37 4.51
N ALA A 113 6.06 -21.72 4.20
CA ALA A 113 6.12 -20.65 3.23
C ALA A 113 7.11 -21.00 2.12
N SER A 114 6.67 -20.95 0.87
CA SER A 114 7.56 -21.07 -0.28
C SER A 114 8.38 -19.79 -0.43
N ALA A 115 9.67 -19.93 -0.74
CA ALA A 115 10.45 -18.79 -1.18
C ALA A 115 9.92 -18.32 -2.55
N VAL A 116 9.67 -17.03 -2.68
CA VAL A 116 9.19 -16.40 -3.91
C VAL A 116 10.17 -15.32 -4.37
N PRO A 117 10.24 -15.02 -5.67
CA PRO A 117 11.00 -13.86 -6.15
C PRO A 117 10.51 -12.59 -5.46
N VAL A 118 11.45 -11.70 -5.12
CA VAL A 118 11.15 -10.41 -4.49
C VAL A 118 11.48 -9.31 -5.48
N ASN A 119 10.51 -8.45 -5.74
CA ASN A 119 10.72 -7.25 -6.55
C ASN A 119 11.23 -6.12 -5.67
N GLY A 120 12.09 -5.28 -6.22
CA GLY A 120 12.59 -4.10 -5.56
C GLY A 120 12.95 -3.02 -6.56
N GLU A 121 13.31 -1.85 -6.05
CA GLU A 121 13.74 -0.72 -6.86
C GLU A 121 15.01 -0.11 -6.27
N TRP A 122 15.96 0.18 -7.14
CA TRP A 122 17.12 1.00 -6.84
C TRP A 122 16.77 2.45 -7.10
N ILE A 123 16.86 3.29 -6.07
CA ILE A 123 16.53 4.71 -6.14
C ILE A 123 17.78 5.52 -5.83
N GLY A 124 18.04 6.55 -6.64
CA GLY A 124 19.16 7.45 -6.45
C GLY A 124 18.89 8.84 -7.03
N HIS A 125 19.61 9.85 -6.55
CA HIS A 125 19.49 11.20 -7.10
C HIS A 125 20.31 11.36 -8.37
N ARG A 126 19.77 12.10 -9.35
CA ARG A 126 20.53 12.53 -10.53
C ARG A 126 21.52 13.61 -10.15
N ASN A 127 22.70 13.60 -10.78
CA ASN A 127 23.66 14.68 -10.58
C ASN A 127 23.11 16.01 -11.15
N LYS A 128 23.19 17.09 -10.36
CA LYS A 128 22.61 18.41 -10.67
C LYS A 128 23.16 19.06 -11.95
N SER A 129 24.27 18.55 -12.48
CA SER A 129 24.89 19.02 -13.72
C SER A 129 24.21 18.50 -15.00
N GLN A 130 23.39 17.45 -14.91
CA GLN A 130 22.59 16.99 -16.04
C GLN A 130 21.34 17.87 -16.15
N LYS A 131 21.08 18.42 -17.34
CA LYS A 131 19.87 19.25 -17.53
C LYS A 131 18.63 18.37 -17.39
N TYR A 132 17.64 18.86 -16.65
CA TYR A 132 16.33 18.23 -16.61
C TYR A 132 15.80 18.02 -18.03
N GLY A 133 15.58 16.76 -18.42
CA GLY A 133 15.06 16.37 -19.73
C GLY A 133 16.09 15.96 -20.78
N GLU A 134 17.39 15.89 -20.46
CA GLU A 134 18.43 15.50 -21.43
C GLU A 134 18.33 14.01 -21.84
N VAL A 135 17.82 13.15 -20.95
CA VAL A 135 17.35 11.79 -21.25
C VAL A 135 16.15 11.47 -20.35
N GLU A 136 15.00 11.19 -20.96
CA GLU A 136 13.84 10.66 -20.24
C GLU A 136 14.14 9.25 -19.76
N GLN A 137 13.91 8.96 -18.48
CA GLN A 137 14.13 7.62 -17.93
C GLN A 137 13.35 6.55 -18.69
N ALA A 138 12.17 6.91 -19.21
CA ALA A 138 11.32 6.06 -20.04
C ALA A 138 12.00 5.55 -21.33
N SER A 139 13.14 6.14 -21.73
CA SER A 139 13.90 5.72 -22.91
C SER A 139 15.05 4.75 -22.61
N LEU A 140 15.31 4.43 -21.33
CA LEU A 140 16.42 3.58 -20.89
C LEU A 140 15.93 2.22 -20.41
N SER A 141 16.76 1.19 -20.55
CA SER A 141 16.54 -0.08 -19.85
C SER A 141 16.82 0.06 -18.35
N ASP A 142 16.34 -0.89 -17.54
CA ASP A 142 16.64 -0.92 -16.11
C ASP A 142 18.15 -1.04 -15.83
N GLU A 143 18.87 -1.83 -16.64
CA GLU A 143 20.32 -2.02 -16.53
C GLU A 143 21.09 -0.72 -16.85
N GLU A 144 20.68 -0.03 -17.91
CA GLU A 144 21.26 1.27 -18.28
C GLU A 144 20.97 2.33 -17.21
N THR A 145 19.76 2.29 -16.65
CA THR A 145 19.34 3.19 -15.57
C THR A 145 20.16 2.94 -14.31
N TYR A 146 20.36 1.67 -13.92
CA TYR A 146 21.22 1.29 -12.80
C TYR A 146 22.67 1.74 -13.01
N THR A 147 23.19 1.59 -14.23
CA THR A 147 24.56 2.02 -14.57
C THR A 147 24.72 3.53 -14.40
N ARG A 148 23.71 4.33 -14.77
CA ARG A 148 23.73 5.79 -14.59
C ARG A 148 23.55 6.20 -13.14
N LEU A 149 22.63 5.57 -12.42
CA LEU A 149 22.44 5.73 -10.98
C LEU A 149 23.76 5.49 -10.24
N SER A 150 24.45 4.40 -10.56
CA SER A 150 25.73 4.01 -9.93
C SER A 150 26.85 5.01 -10.24
N LYS A 151 26.83 5.67 -11.41
CA LYS A 151 27.79 6.72 -11.77
C LYS A 151 27.50 8.05 -11.07
N ASP A 152 26.23 8.37 -10.85
CA ASP A 152 25.81 9.62 -10.21
C ASP A 152 25.90 9.55 -8.67
N THR A 153 25.89 8.35 -8.11
CA THR A 153 26.01 8.11 -6.66
C THR A 153 27.46 8.29 -6.21
N ASN A 154 27.70 9.26 -5.33
CA ASN A 154 29.03 9.51 -4.77
C ASN A 154 29.18 8.96 -3.35
N GLU A 155 28.07 8.63 -2.68
CA GLU A 155 28.10 8.03 -1.36
C GLU A 155 28.48 6.54 -1.42
N GLN A 156 29.25 6.09 -0.43
CA GLN A 156 29.56 4.66 -0.25
C GLN A 156 28.49 3.92 0.59
N MET A 157 27.36 4.57 0.85
CA MET A 157 26.29 4.05 1.71
C MET A 157 25.09 3.64 0.86
N VAL A 158 24.62 2.41 1.09
CA VAL A 158 23.38 1.88 0.51
C VAL A 158 22.40 1.62 1.64
N ILE A 159 21.20 2.18 1.54
CA ILE A 159 20.10 1.93 2.48
C ILE A 159 19.16 0.91 1.85
N ILE A 160 18.96 -0.22 2.53
CA ILE A 160 18.00 -1.24 2.12
C ILE A 160 16.74 -1.04 2.94
N TYR A 161 15.65 -0.68 2.28
CA TYR A 161 14.33 -0.54 2.90
C TYR A 161 13.42 -1.70 2.50
N LEU A 162 12.92 -2.43 3.49
CA LEU A 162 11.98 -3.54 3.32
C LEU A 162 10.65 -3.14 3.94
N HIS A 163 9.61 -2.95 3.11
CA HIS A 163 8.29 -2.60 3.62
C HIS A 163 7.59 -3.83 4.20
N GLY A 164 6.95 -3.69 5.36
CA GLY A 164 6.13 -4.75 5.95
C GLY A 164 4.74 -4.84 5.31
N GLY A 165 4.03 -5.94 5.59
CA GLY A 165 2.56 -6.02 5.41
C GLY A 165 2.04 -6.29 4.00
N GLN A 166 2.90 -6.59 3.03
CA GLN A 166 2.51 -6.82 1.62
C GLN A 166 2.96 -8.19 1.05
N PHE A 167 3.59 -9.03 1.87
CA PHE A 167 4.10 -10.35 1.44
C PHE A 167 3.12 -11.50 1.73
N LEU A 168 1.80 -11.22 1.70
CA LEU A 168 0.72 -12.18 1.99
C LEU A 168 -0.21 -12.38 0.78
#